data_AF-A0AA39SS20-F1
#
_entry.id   AF-A0AA39SS20-F1
#
_cell.length_a   1.000
_cell.length_b   1.000
_cell.length_c   1.000
_cell.angle_alpha   90.00
_cell.angle_beta   90.00
_cell.angle_gamma   90.00
#
_symmetry.space_group_name_H-M   'P 1'
#
loop_
_entity.id
_entity.type
_entity.pdbx_description
1 polymer ?
#
loop_
_entity_poly.entity_id
_entity_poly.type
_entity_poly.pdbx_seq_one_letter_code
_entity_poly.pdbx_strand_id
1 'polypeptide(L)'
;MVRGEHQNGVPYYGILKDIVELCYTEGNRVVLFNCDWFDTAREGIGFKKDRYGNIFINTTRRLNTQEPFVLASQAIQVFYAKGVKDSTWSAIVDIKPRNLYEMTKSEEDPYQEDEMHS
;
A
#
# COMPACT_ATOMS: atom_id res chain seq x y z
N MET A 1 3.95 8.20 -0.35
CA MET A 1 2.79 7.75 -1.13
C MET A 1 2.10 6.66 -0.32
N VAL A 2 0.78 6.69 -0.27
CA VAL A 2 0.00 5.92 0.70
C VAL A 2 -1.11 5.18 -0.04
N ARG A 3 -1.29 3.91 0.32
CA ARG A 3 -2.50 3.14 0.06
C ARG A 3 -3.27 3.00 1.37
N GLY A 4 -4.55 3.35 1.37
CA GLY A 4 -5.47 3.13 2.49
C GLY A 4 -6.54 2.09 2.12
N GLU A 5 -7.09 1.39 3.11
CA GLU A 5 -8.18 0.45 2.89
C GLU A 5 -9.51 1.16 2.61
N HIS A 6 -10.34 0.56 1.77
CA HIS A 6 -11.71 1.01 1.51
C HIS A 6 -12.66 -0.16 1.76
N GLN A 7 -13.70 0.05 2.57
CA GLN A 7 -14.56 -1.04 3.06
C GLN A 7 -15.35 -1.75 1.96
N ASN A 8 -15.57 -1.11 0.79
CA ASN A 8 -16.50 -1.57 -0.24
C ASN A 8 -15.92 -1.62 -1.68
N GLY A 9 -14.60 -1.72 -1.88
CA GLY A 9 -14.08 -1.84 -3.25
C GLY A 9 -12.59 -1.55 -3.45
N VAL A 10 -12.29 -0.55 -4.29
CA VAL A 10 -10.92 -0.18 -4.67
C VAL A 10 -10.25 0.60 -3.53
N PRO A 11 -9.03 0.21 -3.10
CA PRO A 11 -8.29 0.93 -2.06
C PRO A 11 -8.10 2.41 -2.41
N TYR A 12 -7.97 3.25 -1.39
CA TYR A 12 -7.55 4.64 -1.58
C TYR A 12 -6.07 4.70 -1.93
N TYR A 13 -5.71 5.62 -2.82
CA TYR A 13 -4.34 5.89 -3.21
C TYR A 13 -4.08 7.39 -3.14
N GLY A 14 -3.02 7.82 -2.46
CA GLY A 14 -2.78 9.23 -2.22
C GLY A 14 -1.34 9.59 -1.93
N ILE A 15 -1.12 10.90 -1.82
CA ILE A 15 0.14 11.48 -1.39
C ILE A 15 0.02 11.86 0.08
N LEU A 16 0.91 11.30 0.92
CA LEU A 16 1.06 11.73 2.30
C LEU A 16 1.43 13.21 2.32
N LYS A 17 0.60 14.03 2.97
CA LYS A 17 0.83 15.46 3.16
C LYS A 17 1.40 15.75 4.53
N ASP A 18 0.85 15.11 5.55
CA ASP A 18 1.24 15.35 6.94
C ASP A 18 1.01 14.12 7.82
N ILE A 19 1.66 14.08 8.98
CA ILE A 19 1.52 13.05 10.00
C ILE A 19 1.08 13.75 11.29
N VAL A 20 -0.10 13.38 11.78
CA VAL A 20 -0.70 13.95 12.98
C VAL A 20 -0.70 12.91 14.09
N GLU A 21 -0.06 13.22 15.22
CA GLU A 21 -0.13 12.41 16.44
C GLU A 21 -1.14 13.01 17.41
N LEU A 22 -2.17 12.24 17.74
CA LEU A 22 -3.17 12.60 18.74
C LEU A 22 -2.78 11.95 20.07
N CYS A 23 -2.54 12.78 21.09
CA CYS A 23 -2.34 12.34 22.46
C CYS A 23 -3.67 12.39 23.21
N TYR A 24 -4.19 11.24 23.58
CA TYR A 24 -5.36 11.10 24.43
C TYR A 24 -4.96 11.06 25.91
N THR A 25 -5.98 11.08 26.78
CA THR A 25 -5.80 10.89 28.22
C THR A 25 -5.08 9.57 28.50
N GLU A 26 -4.38 9.51 29.63
CA GLU A 26 -3.66 8.31 30.09
C GLU A 26 -2.50 7.85 29.19
N GLY A 27 -2.00 8.73 28.31
CA GLY A 27 -0.81 8.48 27.51
C GLY A 27 -1.07 7.68 26.22
N ASN A 28 -2.33 7.40 25.89
CA ASN A 28 -2.71 6.77 24.64
C ASN A 28 -2.39 7.68 23.44
N ARG A 29 -1.79 7.12 22.39
CA ARG A 29 -1.39 7.86 21.19
C ARG A 29 -1.94 7.20 19.95
N VAL A 30 -2.48 8.02 19.04
CA VAL A 30 -2.96 7.57 17.73
C VAL A 30 -2.29 8.40 16.65
N VAL A 31 -1.72 7.75 15.65
CA VAL A 31 -1.08 8.41 14.52
C VAL A 31 -2.00 8.33 13.30
N LEU A 32 -2.29 9.50 12.72
CA LEU A 32 -3.09 9.68 11.51
C LEU A 32 -2.21 10.22 10.39
N PHE A 33 -2.43 9.71 9.18
CA PHE A 33 -1.82 10.22 7.97
C PHE A 33 -2.83 11.08 7.22
N ASN A 34 -2.52 12.37 7.08
CA ASN A 34 -3.26 13.27 6.21
C ASN A 34 -2.81 13.03 4.77
N CYS A 35 -3.73 12.61 3.92
CA CYS A 35 -3.46 12.20 2.55
C CYS A 35 -4.27 13.01 1.54
N ASP A 36 -3.61 13.37 0.45
CA ASP A 36 -4.24 13.92 -0.74
C ASP A 36 -4.57 12.78 -1.70
N TRP A 37 -5.81 12.31 -1.61
CA TRP A 37 -6.30 11.13 -2.33
C TRP A 37 -6.52 11.40 -3.82
N PHE A 38 -6.09 10.47 -4.67
CA PHE A 38 -6.42 10.45 -6.09
C PHE A 38 -7.85 9.90 -6.28
N ASP A 39 -8.48 10.24 -7.41
CA ASP A 39 -9.82 9.75 -7.74
C ASP A 39 -9.82 8.22 -7.93
N THR A 40 -10.33 7.49 -6.94
CA THR A 40 -10.54 6.04 -6.98
C THR A 40 -12.02 5.67 -7.12
N ALA A 41 -12.91 6.65 -7.28
CA ALA A 41 -14.36 6.43 -7.31
C ALA A 41 -14.85 6.01 -8.71
N ARG A 42 -14.11 6.34 -9.77
CA ARG A 42 -14.54 6.17 -11.16
C ARG A 42 -13.53 5.38 -11.98
N GLU A 43 -13.86 4.13 -12.30
CA GLU A 43 -13.05 3.32 -13.22
C GLU A 43 -13.06 3.92 -14.64
N GLY A 44 -11.92 3.88 -15.32
CA GLY A 44 -11.68 4.50 -16.63
C GLY A 44 -11.36 5.98 -16.60
N ILE A 45 -11.63 6.69 -15.48
CA ILE A 45 -11.43 8.15 -15.36
C ILE A 45 -10.39 8.47 -14.28
N GLY A 46 -10.63 7.99 -13.06
CA GLY A 46 -9.76 8.19 -11.91
C GLY A 46 -8.73 7.08 -11.77
N PHE A 47 -9.16 5.83 -11.93
CA PHE A 47 -8.28 4.66 -11.97
C PHE A 47 -8.64 3.73 -13.14
N LYS A 48 -7.74 2.84 -13.53
CA LYS A 48 -8.02 1.75 -14.47
C LYS A 48 -7.28 0.49 -14.04
N LYS A 49 -7.86 -0.67 -14.35
CA LYS A 49 -7.26 -1.98 -14.10
C LYS A 49 -6.93 -2.65 -15.43
N ASP A 50 -5.75 -3.25 -15.55
CA ASP A 50 -5.43 -4.06 -16.72
C ASP A 50 -5.90 -5.52 -16.56
N ARG A 51 -5.73 -6.33 -17.62
CA ARG A 51 -6.10 -7.75 -17.62
C ARG A 51 -5.33 -8.61 -16.61
N TYR A 52 -4.20 -8.13 -16.11
CA TYR A 52 -3.35 -8.80 -15.12
C TYR A 52 -3.65 -8.33 -13.69
N GLY A 53 -4.56 -7.37 -13.55
CA GLY A 53 -4.96 -6.81 -12.28
C GLY A 53 -4.10 -5.66 -11.77
N ASN A 54 -3.14 -5.16 -12.57
CA ASN A 54 -2.38 -3.97 -12.22
C ASN A 54 -3.29 -2.75 -12.24
N ILE A 55 -3.17 -1.92 -11.22
CA ILE A 55 -3.96 -0.69 -11.09
C ILE A 55 -3.10 0.48 -11.54
N PHE A 56 -3.69 1.33 -12.37
CA PHE A 56 -3.11 2.60 -12.79
C PHE A 56 -4.01 3.73 -12.28
N ILE A 57 -3.40 4.77 -11.73
CA ILE A 57 -4.09 5.92 -11.18
C ILE A 57 -3.85 7.15 -12.05
N ASN A 58 -4.88 7.96 -12.24
CA ASN A 58 -4.77 9.26 -12.87
C ASN A 58 -4.27 10.27 -11.84
N THR A 59 -3.01 10.67 -11.96
CA THR A 59 -2.36 11.54 -10.98
C THR A 59 -2.77 13.01 -11.07
N THR A 60 -3.58 13.38 -12.07
CA THR A 60 -4.09 14.74 -12.25
C THR A 60 -5.44 14.97 -11.59
N ARG A 61 -6.10 13.90 -11.12
CA ARG A 61 -7.42 13.96 -10.51
C ARG A 61 -7.36 13.62 -9.03
N ARG A 62 -8.04 14.44 -8.23
CA ARG A 62 -8.18 14.23 -6.79
C ARG A 62 -9.58 13.72 -6.46
N LEU A 63 -9.66 12.90 -5.44
CA LEU A 63 -10.93 12.49 -4.88
C LEU A 63 -11.53 13.66 -4.10
N ASN A 64 -12.77 14.02 -4.42
CA ASN A 64 -13.52 14.99 -3.63
C ASN A 64 -14.10 14.29 -2.40
N THR A 65 -13.32 14.18 -1.33
CA THR A 65 -13.71 13.54 -0.06
C THR A 65 -13.48 14.48 1.12
N GLN A 66 -14.31 14.33 2.15
CA GLN A 66 -14.12 14.97 3.46
C GLN A 66 -13.32 14.09 4.44
N GLU A 67 -12.82 12.94 3.99
CA GLU A 67 -12.05 11.97 4.78
C GLU A 67 -10.57 11.92 4.32
N PRO A 68 -9.75 12.94 4.63
CA PRO A 68 -8.35 12.97 4.22
C PRO A 68 -7.45 12.12 5.12
N PHE A 69 -7.95 11.65 6.27
CA PHE A 69 -7.15 10.94 7.26
C PHE A 69 -7.32 9.42 7.14
N VAL A 70 -6.21 8.71 7.28
CA VAL A 70 -6.18 7.25 7.49
C VAL A 70 -5.33 6.95 8.72
N LEU A 71 -5.68 5.90 9.47
CA LEU A 71 -4.82 5.41 10.55
C LEU A 71 -3.49 4.94 9.98
N ALA A 72 -2.38 5.33 10.61
CA ALA A 72 -1.06 4.91 10.17
C ALA A 72 -0.91 3.37 10.14
N SER A 73 -1.61 2.66 11.04
CA SER A 73 -1.64 1.19 11.10
C SER A 73 -2.41 0.54 9.96
N GLN A 74 -3.27 1.28 9.26
CA GLN A 74 -4.07 0.81 8.12
C GLN A 74 -3.52 1.30 6.77
N ALA A 75 -2.35 1.95 6.80
CA ALA A 75 -1.73 2.57 5.65
C ALA A 75 -0.50 1.78 5.21
N ILE A 76 -0.38 1.52 3.90
CA ILE A 76 0.78 0.86 3.30
C ILE A 76 1.50 1.83 2.37
N GLN A 77 2.83 1.79 2.37
CA GLN A 77 3.63 2.54 1.43
C GLN A 77 3.58 1.89 0.04
N VAL A 78 3.24 2.69 -0.98
CA VAL A 78 3.25 2.28 -2.39
C VAL A 78 4.15 3.20 -3.21
N PHE A 79 4.50 2.79 -4.42
CA PHE A 79 5.20 3.63 -5.39
C PHE A 79 4.34 3.87 -6.64
N TYR A 80 4.40 5.09 -7.19
CA TYR A 80 3.74 5.44 -8.46
C TYR A 80 4.77 5.53 -9.57
N ALA A 81 4.77 4.55 -10.47
CA ALA A 81 5.63 4.52 -11.65
C ALA A 81 4.94 5.26 -12.81
N LYS A 82 5.47 6.43 -13.17
CA LYS A 82 4.90 7.28 -14.21
C LYS A 82 4.93 6.59 -15.57
N GLY A 83 3.82 6.63 -16.31
CA GLY A 83 3.75 6.11 -17.67
C GLY A 83 4.68 6.88 -18.62
N VAL A 84 5.42 6.16 -19.46
CA VAL A 84 6.33 6.75 -20.46
C VAL A 84 5.56 7.42 -21.60
N LYS A 85 4.47 6.78 -22.06
CA LYS A 85 3.63 7.29 -23.17
C LYS A 85 2.60 8.32 -22.72
N ASP A 86 1.98 8.08 -21.57
CA ASP A 86 1.01 8.98 -20.97
C ASP A 86 1.37 9.19 -19.50
N SER A 87 1.85 10.38 -19.24
CA SER A 87 2.37 10.78 -17.95
C SER A 87 1.26 11.09 -16.92
N THR A 88 0.00 11.14 -17.38
CA THR A 88 -1.22 11.29 -16.58
C THR A 88 -1.51 10.03 -15.76
N TRP A 89 -1.13 8.87 -16.28
CA TRP A 89 -1.35 7.58 -15.64
C TRP A 89 -0.06 7.08 -15.00
N SER A 90 -0.15 6.68 -13.75
CA SER A 90 0.95 6.01 -13.04
C SER A 90 0.53 4.62 -12.60
N ALA A 91 1.38 3.63 -12.85
CA ALA A 91 1.20 2.28 -12.35
C ALA A 91 1.49 2.26 -10.84
N ILE A 92 0.71 1.51 -10.09
CA ILE A 92 0.90 1.33 -8.66
C ILE A 92 1.80 0.12 -8.44
N VAL A 93 2.86 0.31 -7.68
CA VAL A 93 3.79 -0.74 -7.28
C VAL A 93 3.72 -0.87 -5.77
N ASP A 94 3.22 -2.01 -5.31
CA ASP A 94 3.20 -2.35 -3.88
C ASP A 94 4.63 -2.57 -3.40
N ILE A 95 5.01 -1.90 -2.30
CA ILE A 95 6.31 -2.08 -1.68
C ILE A 95 6.14 -3.08 -0.55
N LYS A 96 6.84 -4.22 -0.62
CA LYS A 96 7.01 -5.07 0.55
C LYS A 96 8.03 -4.41 1.49
N PRO A 97 7.64 -4.02 2.71
CA PRO A 97 8.59 -3.41 3.63
C PRO A 97 9.70 -4.40 3.91
N ARG A 98 10.93 -3.90 3.88
CA ARG A 98 12.14 -4.68 4.12
C ARG A 98 11.97 -5.58 5.35
N ASN A 99 11.53 -5.04 6.48
CA ASN A 99 11.46 -5.81 7.74
C ASN A 99 10.42 -6.97 7.75
N LEU A 100 9.73 -7.23 6.64
CA LEU A 100 8.82 -8.36 6.44
C LEU A 100 9.38 -9.40 5.44
N TYR A 101 10.69 -9.47 5.23
CA TYR A 101 11.26 -10.76 4.85
C TYR A 101 11.16 -11.64 6.10
N GLU A 102 10.22 -12.57 6.05
CA GLU A 102 10.26 -13.76 6.88
C GLU A 102 11.67 -14.31 6.74
N MET A 103 12.47 -14.11 7.79
CA MET A 103 13.60 -14.97 8.05
C MET A 103 12.93 -16.33 8.23
N THR A 104 12.82 -17.11 7.15
CA THR A 104 12.31 -18.47 7.20
C THR A 104 13.09 -19.12 8.30
N LYS A 105 12.42 -19.41 9.42
CA LYS A 105 12.99 -20.18 10.50
C LYS A 105 13.50 -21.44 9.82
N SER A 106 14.81 -21.58 9.73
CA SER A 106 15.49 -22.68 9.06
C SER A 106 14.80 -23.97 9.48
N GLU A 107 14.01 -24.54 8.58
CA GLU A 107 13.54 -25.90 8.75
C GLU A 107 14.81 -26.76 8.75
N GLU A 108 14.97 -27.47 9.87
CA GLU A 108 16.17 -28.20 10.27
C GLU A 108 16.61 -29.14 9.13
N ASP A 109 17.86 -29.01 8.66
CA ASP A 109 18.50 -30.01 7.80
C ASP A 109 18.49 -31.37 8.52
N PRO A 110 17.77 -32.39 8.03
CA PRO A 110 17.96 -33.73 8.53
C PRO A 110 19.24 -34.27 7.90
N TYR A 111 20.27 -34.39 8.73
CA TYR A 111 21.52 -35.07 8.44
C TYR A 111 21.27 -36.37 7.66
N GLN A 112 21.94 -36.51 6.51
CA GLN A 112 22.07 -37.79 5.82
C GLN A 112 22.96 -38.69 6.71
N GLU A 113 22.36 -39.68 7.39
CA GLU A 113 23.12 -40.80 7.94
C GLU A 113 23.17 -41.93 6.91
N ASP A 114 24.41 -42.31 6.61
CA ASP A 114 24.86 -43.28 5.62
C ASP A 114 24.13 -44.63 5.67
N GLU A 115 23.98 -45.22 4.48
CA GLU A 115 23.66 -46.65 4.32
C GLU A 115 24.59 -47.50 5.19
N MET A 116 24.00 -48.17 6.18
CA MET A 116 24.64 -49.32 6.82
C MET A 116 23.64 -50.45 6.88
N HIS A 117 23.46 -51.21 5.80
CA HIS A 117 23.00 -52.59 5.86
C HIS A 117 23.85 -53.47 4.95
N SER A 118 24.27 -54.60 5.55
CA SER A 118 25.33 -55.53 5.17
C SER A 118 25.14 -56.29 3.86
#